data_AF-A0A415MTA4-F1
#
_entry.id   AF-A0A415MTA4-F1
#
_cell.length_a   1.000
_cell.length_b   1.000
_cell.length_c   1.000
_cell.angle_alpha   90.00
_cell.angle_beta   90.00
_cell.angle_gamma   90.00
#
_symmetry.space_group_name_H-M   'P 1'
#
loop_
_entity.id
_entity.type
_entity.pdbx_description
1 polymer ?
#
loop_
_entity_poly.entity_id
_entity_poly.type
_entity_poly.pdbx_seq_one_letter_code
_entity_poly.pdbx_strand_id
1 'polypeptide(L)'
;MFSLSLFSFFTLYGNIFLDNAIYLPYYVIVTKRKEVYAMNFLSKLDALMADKELNKRQLANESGIPYTTIVNWYKRGYDNMSLSNFKILCDFFNVTMDSLARDDVEELEKRVPKRNGIHISKEEEFLVTCYREADSLDKELALRALHVREKGDTEKMA
;
A
#
# COMPACT_ATOMS: atom_id res chain seq x y z
N MET A 1 -58.11 -22.07 -9.72
CA MET A 1 -57.42 -22.81 -8.63
C MET A 1 -55.94 -22.58 -8.82
N PHE A 2 -55.26 -22.14 -7.75
CA PHE A 2 -53.94 -21.52 -7.77
C PHE A 2 -52.83 -22.46 -8.25
N SER A 3 -51.89 -21.87 -8.98
CA SER A 3 -50.70 -22.45 -9.62
C SER A 3 -49.78 -23.21 -8.65
N LEU A 4 -49.47 -24.47 -8.97
CA LEU A 4 -48.33 -25.23 -8.45
C LEU A 4 -47.04 -24.76 -9.14
N SER A 5 -46.26 -23.84 -8.55
CA SER A 5 -44.88 -23.63 -9.03
C SER A 5 -43.89 -22.98 -8.04
N LEU A 6 -44.06 -23.11 -6.71
CA LEU A 6 -43.18 -22.39 -5.78
C LEU A 6 -42.70 -23.14 -4.53
N PHE A 7 -42.75 -24.48 -4.51
CA PHE A 7 -42.36 -25.24 -3.31
C PHE A 7 -41.25 -26.28 -3.48
N SER A 8 -40.50 -26.26 -4.59
CA SER A 8 -39.46 -27.26 -4.87
C SER A 8 -38.07 -26.68 -5.17
N PHE A 9 -37.78 -25.43 -4.77
CA PHE A 9 -36.46 -24.81 -5.00
C PHE A 9 -35.55 -24.67 -3.77
N PHE A 10 -35.99 -25.09 -2.57
CA PHE A 10 -35.24 -24.77 -1.34
C PHE A 10 -34.39 -25.91 -0.75
N THR A 11 -34.26 -27.06 -1.42
CA THR A 11 -33.51 -28.21 -0.86
C THR A 11 -32.46 -28.79 -1.80
N LEU A 12 -31.87 -27.96 -2.67
CA LEU A 12 -30.75 -28.39 -3.53
C LEU A 12 -29.63 -27.35 -3.69
N TYR A 13 -29.41 -26.51 -2.67
CA TYR A 13 -28.21 -25.66 -2.57
C TYR A 13 -27.44 -25.91 -1.25
N GLY A 14 -27.63 -27.08 -0.65
CA GLY A 14 -26.66 -27.64 0.30
C GLY A 14 -25.67 -28.48 -0.50
N ASN A 15 -24.39 -28.11 -0.45
CA ASN A 15 -23.24 -28.76 -1.11
C ASN A 15 -22.84 -28.24 -2.50
N ILE A 16 -22.59 -26.94 -2.64
CA ILE A 16 -21.47 -26.50 -3.49
C ILE A 16 -20.49 -25.77 -2.58
N PHE A 17 -19.57 -26.60 -2.11
CA PHE A 17 -18.41 -26.34 -1.29
C PHE A 17 -17.41 -25.52 -2.11
N LEU A 18 -17.09 -24.34 -1.58
CA LEU A 18 -15.77 -23.71 -1.55
C LEU A 18 -14.79 -24.13 -2.67
N ASP A 19 -14.79 -23.39 -3.77
CA ASP A 19 -13.54 -22.95 -4.41
C ASP A 19 -13.85 -21.81 -5.37
N ASN A 20 -12.90 -20.89 -5.53
CA ASN A 20 -12.99 -19.59 -6.23
C ASN A 20 -13.27 -18.39 -5.32
N ALA A 21 -12.32 -18.12 -4.42
CA ALA A 21 -12.08 -16.78 -3.92
C ALA A 21 -11.60 -15.89 -5.08
N ILE A 22 -12.49 -15.06 -5.61
CA ILE A 22 -12.11 -13.93 -6.48
C ILE A 22 -11.36 -12.94 -5.58
N TYR A 23 -10.05 -12.82 -5.80
CA TYR A 23 -9.18 -11.86 -5.14
C TYR A 23 -9.55 -10.45 -5.61
N LEU A 24 -10.43 -9.76 -4.88
CA LEU A 24 -10.65 -8.33 -5.07
C LEU A 24 -9.61 -7.58 -4.23
N PRO A 25 -8.75 -6.75 -4.83
CA PRO A 25 -7.48 -6.34 -4.23
C PRO A 25 -7.55 -5.40 -3.03
N TYR A 26 -8.72 -5.07 -2.45
CA TYR A 26 -8.77 -4.09 -1.36
C TYR A 26 -9.86 -4.24 -0.28
N TYR A 27 -10.61 -5.35 -0.22
CA TYR A 27 -11.55 -5.56 0.89
C TYR A 27 -11.64 -7.03 1.32
N VAL A 28 -10.99 -7.36 2.44
CA VAL A 28 -11.28 -8.60 3.18
C VAL A 28 -12.55 -8.36 4.00
N ILE A 29 -13.72 -8.64 3.42
CA ILE A 29 -14.95 -8.78 4.22
C ILE A 29 -15.04 -10.21 4.71
N VAL A 30 -14.29 -10.53 5.78
CA VAL A 30 -14.51 -11.78 6.53
C VAL A 30 -15.68 -11.55 7.46
N THR A 31 -16.86 -12.02 7.05
CA THR A 31 -18.05 -12.03 7.89
C THR A 31 -17.95 -13.10 8.97
N LYS A 32 -17.46 -12.74 10.16
CA LYS A 32 -18.01 -13.10 11.50
C LYS A 32 -17.31 -12.25 12.56
N ARG A 33 -18.08 -11.37 13.21
CA ARG A 33 -17.71 -10.26 14.11
C ARG A 33 -17.30 -8.97 13.41
N LYS A 34 -18.19 -8.00 13.57
CA LYS A 34 -18.06 -6.58 13.25
C LYS A 34 -17.05 -5.95 14.22
N GLU A 35 -15.75 -6.19 14.01
CA GLU A 35 -14.71 -5.35 14.59
C GLU A 35 -14.20 -4.46 13.46
N VAL A 36 -14.53 -3.17 13.55
CA VAL A 36 -13.87 -2.13 12.77
C VAL A 36 -12.40 -2.22 13.17
N TYR A 37 -11.55 -2.77 12.29
CA TYR A 37 -10.12 -2.81 12.55
C TYR A 37 -9.65 -1.36 12.64
N ALA A 38 -9.30 -0.91 13.84
CA ALA A 38 -8.45 0.26 13.97
C ALA A 38 -7.21 -0.02 13.11
N MET A 39 -6.91 0.85 12.15
CA MET A 39 -5.77 0.71 11.23
C MET A 39 -4.45 0.94 11.95
N ASN A 40 -4.18 0.07 12.91
CA ASN A 40 -3.00 0.11 13.74
C ASN A 40 -1.82 -0.57 13.04
N PHE A 41 -0.64 -0.38 13.60
CA PHE A 41 0.60 -0.95 13.06
C PHE A 41 0.52 -2.45 12.73
N LEU A 42 -0.09 -3.28 13.59
CA LEU A 42 -0.16 -4.73 13.35
C LEU A 42 -1.10 -5.06 12.19
N SER A 43 -2.23 -4.38 12.07
CA SER A 43 -3.15 -4.55 10.94
C SER A 43 -2.47 -4.15 9.62
N LYS A 44 -1.69 -3.06 9.62
CA LYS A 44 -0.89 -2.64 8.47
C LYS A 44 0.20 -3.65 8.11
N LEU A 45 0.87 -4.19 9.12
CA LEU A 45 1.90 -5.22 8.92
C LEU A 45 1.30 -6.52 8.37
N ASP A 46 0.11 -6.93 8.84
CA ASP A 46 -0.60 -8.09 8.32
C ASP A 46 -1.03 -7.89 6.86
N ALA A 47 -1.52 -6.70 6.50
CA ALA A 47 -1.84 -6.37 5.10
C ALA A 47 -0.60 -6.43 4.19
N LEU A 48 0.51 -5.82 4.63
CA LEU A 48 1.77 -5.85 3.90
C LEU A 48 2.34 -7.26 3.71
N MET A 49 2.19 -8.13 4.71
CA MET A 49 2.56 -9.53 4.60
C MET A 49 1.65 -10.29 3.63
N ALA A 50 0.33 -10.04 3.67
CA ALA A 50 -0.63 -10.67 2.77
C ALA A 50 -0.36 -10.30 1.29
N ASP A 51 -0.07 -9.02 1.01
CA ASP A 51 0.28 -8.54 -0.34
C ASP A 51 1.52 -9.24 -0.94
N LYS A 52 2.44 -9.68 -0.08
CA LYS A 52 3.65 -10.42 -0.47
C LYS A 52 3.55 -11.94 -0.25
N GLU A 53 2.39 -12.46 0.13
CA GLU A 53 2.16 -13.87 0.47
C GLU A 53 3.14 -14.42 1.54
N LEU A 54 3.48 -13.57 2.53
CA LEU A 54 4.41 -13.90 3.60
C LEU A 54 3.69 -14.33 4.88
N ASN A 55 4.22 -15.36 5.52
CA ASN A 55 3.93 -15.65 6.93
C ASN A 55 5.00 -15.04 7.85
N LYS A 56 4.73 -15.01 9.17
CA LYS A 56 5.63 -14.41 10.17
C LYS A 56 7.04 -15.03 10.20
N ARG A 57 7.17 -16.31 9.84
CA ARG A 57 8.46 -17.00 9.76
C ARG A 57 9.22 -16.60 8.50
N GLN A 58 8.54 -16.47 7.36
CA GLN A 58 9.13 -15.95 6.13
C GLN A 58 9.57 -14.50 6.32
N LEU A 59 8.71 -13.65 6.91
CA LEU A 59 9.07 -12.28 7.26
C LEU A 59 10.33 -12.24 8.13
N ALA A 60 10.43 -13.10 9.16
CA ALA A 60 11.62 -13.16 10.00
C ALA A 60 12.90 -13.48 9.21
N ASN A 61 12.82 -14.49 8.34
CA ASN A 61 13.95 -14.93 7.53
C ASN A 61 14.39 -13.89 6.50
N GLU A 62 13.42 -13.25 5.83
CA GLU A 62 13.69 -12.34 4.71
C GLU A 62 14.04 -10.92 5.18
N SER A 63 13.44 -10.46 6.29
CA SER A 63 13.76 -9.14 6.87
C SER A 63 14.99 -9.17 7.79
N GLY A 64 15.41 -10.35 8.25
CA GLY A 64 16.47 -10.50 9.25
C GLY A 64 16.04 -10.17 10.68
N ILE A 65 14.76 -9.86 10.91
CA ILE A 65 14.22 -9.63 12.26
C ILE A 65 13.98 -10.99 12.93
N PRO A 66 14.47 -11.23 14.16
CA PRO A 66 14.25 -12.50 14.84
C PRO A 66 12.76 -12.86 14.94
N TYR A 67 12.41 -14.12 14.64
CA TYR A 67 11.02 -14.59 14.68
C TYR A 67 10.33 -14.33 16.02
N THR A 68 11.06 -14.51 17.12
CA THR A 68 10.56 -14.25 18.48
C THR A 68 10.17 -12.78 18.66
N THR A 69 10.91 -11.85 18.07
CA THR A 69 10.61 -10.42 18.10
C THR A 69 9.30 -10.12 17.38
N ILE A 70 9.12 -10.67 16.17
CA ILE A 70 7.87 -10.50 15.40
C ILE A 70 6.69 -11.04 16.20
N VAL A 71 6.80 -12.27 16.71
CA VAL A 71 5.75 -12.89 17.53
C VAL A 71 5.44 -12.08 18.80
N ASN A 72 6.46 -11.50 19.43
CA ASN A 72 6.27 -10.69 20.64
C ASN A 72 5.44 -9.44 20.37
N TRP A 73 5.53 -8.82 19.19
CA TRP A 73 4.68 -7.67 18.85
C TRP A 73 3.20 -8.03 18.86
N TYR A 74 2.84 -9.21 18.35
CA TYR A 74 1.45 -9.70 18.37
C TYR A 74 0.98 -10.14 19.76
N LYS A 75 1.90 -10.61 20.61
CA LYS A 75 1.55 -11.15 21.94
C LYS A 75 1.55 -10.10 23.05
N ARG A 76 2.46 -9.14 22.99
CA ARG A 76 2.77 -8.21 24.08
C ARG A 76 2.60 -6.75 23.67
N GLY A 77 2.25 -6.48 22.41
CA GLY A 77 2.21 -5.15 21.84
C GLY A 77 3.57 -4.70 21.29
N TYR A 78 3.54 -3.53 20.65
CA TYR A 78 4.65 -2.99 19.87
C TYR A 78 5.10 -1.59 20.35
N ASP A 79 4.59 -1.11 21.48
CA ASP A 79 4.91 0.22 22.04
C ASP A 79 6.42 0.44 22.23
N ASN A 80 7.14 -0.63 22.58
CA ASN A 80 8.60 -0.61 22.80
C ASN A 80 9.39 -1.15 21.59
N MET A 81 8.83 -1.10 20.39
CA MET A 81 9.57 -1.50 19.19
C MET A 81 10.80 -0.62 19.00
N SER A 82 11.95 -1.25 18.76
CA SER A 82 13.16 -0.49 18.43
C SER A 82 13.02 0.19 17.07
N LEU A 83 13.50 1.43 16.97
CA LEU A 83 13.53 2.17 15.71
C LEU A 83 14.27 1.41 14.61
N SER A 84 15.30 0.62 14.96
CA SER A 84 16.04 -0.21 14.02
C SER A 84 15.15 -1.26 13.36
N ASN A 85 14.32 -1.98 14.14
CA ASN A 85 13.40 -2.97 13.58
C ASN A 85 12.32 -2.29 12.74
N PHE A 86 11.81 -1.14 13.19
CA PHE A 86 10.82 -0.38 12.44
C PHE A 86 11.35 0.08 11.07
N LYS A 87 12.61 0.56 11.02
CA LYS A 87 13.29 0.91 9.76
C LYS A 87 13.43 -0.28 8.82
N ILE A 88 13.85 -1.44 9.36
CA ILE A 88 13.97 -2.67 8.56
C ILE A 88 12.64 -3.03 7.91
N LEU A 89 11.51 -2.93 8.64
CA LEU A 89 10.19 -3.19 8.07
C LEU A 89 9.83 -2.17 6.97
N CYS A 90 10.05 -0.89 7.21
CA CYS A 90 9.77 0.16 6.23
C CYS A 90 10.56 -0.05 4.93
N ASP A 91 11.84 -0.37 5.05
CA ASP A 91 12.71 -0.64 3.90
C ASP A 91 12.30 -1.94 3.19
N PHE A 92 12.00 -3.01 3.95
CA PHE A 92 11.58 -4.30 3.40
C PHE A 92 10.27 -4.20 2.58
N PHE A 93 9.29 -3.44 3.07
CA PHE A 93 8.01 -3.24 2.40
C PHE A 93 7.95 -2.02 1.47
N ASN A 94 9.04 -1.26 1.40
CA ASN A 94 9.16 0.00 0.67
C ASN A 94 8.02 0.98 0.99
N VAL A 95 7.77 1.23 2.27
CA VAL A 95 6.76 2.16 2.80
C VAL A 95 7.40 3.29 3.58
N THR A 96 6.70 4.42 3.71
CA THR A 96 7.18 5.54 4.54
C THR A 96 7.00 5.21 6.02
N MET A 97 7.91 5.71 6.86
CA MET A 97 7.81 5.53 8.32
C MET A 97 6.54 6.17 8.89
N ASP A 98 6.13 7.31 8.34
CA ASP A 98 4.96 8.06 8.82
C ASP A 98 3.65 7.29 8.56
N SER A 99 3.46 6.78 7.33
CA SER A 99 2.26 6.02 6.98
C SER A 99 2.14 4.70 7.75
N LEU A 100 3.26 4.05 8.08
CA LEU A 100 3.23 2.81 8.88
C LEU A 100 3.02 3.07 10.38
N ALA A 101 3.47 4.20 10.91
CA ALA A 101 3.45 4.50 12.35
C ALA A 101 2.13 5.08 12.85
N ARG A 102 1.44 5.88 12.04
CA ARG A 102 0.25 6.61 12.49
C ARG A 102 -1.04 5.85 12.22
N ASP A 103 -1.91 5.73 13.21
CA ASP A 103 -3.16 4.96 13.09
C ASP A 103 -4.25 5.69 12.28
N ASP A 104 -4.12 7.01 12.06
CA ASP A 104 -5.05 7.83 11.28
C ASP A 104 -4.77 7.81 9.76
N VAL A 105 -3.67 7.18 9.34
CA VAL A 105 -3.32 7.03 7.92
C VAL A 105 -3.89 5.70 7.40
N GLU A 106 -4.92 5.76 6.55
CA GLU A 106 -5.55 4.56 5.99
C GLU A 106 -4.77 3.98 4.80
N GLU A 107 -4.15 4.83 3.98
CA GLU A 107 -3.41 4.44 2.79
C GLU A 107 -1.91 4.36 3.05
N LEU A 108 -1.29 3.21 2.76
CA LEU A 108 0.15 3.03 2.92
C LEU A 108 0.91 3.70 1.79
N GLU A 109 1.53 4.84 2.11
CA GLU A 109 2.40 5.55 1.18
C GLU A 109 3.66 4.72 0.87
N LYS A 110 3.86 4.41 -0.41
CA LYS A 110 5.09 3.79 -0.87
C LYS A 110 6.23 4.80 -0.80
N ARG A 111 7.38 4.32 -0.34
CA ARG A 111 8.59 5.11 -0.34
C ARG A 111 9.04 5.31 -1.78
N VAL A 112 8.93 6.54 -2.27
CA VAL A 112 9.61 6.95 -3.50
C VAL A 112 11.08 7.13 -3.11
N PRO A 113 12.03 6.36 -3.67
CA PRO A 113 13.43 6.57 -3.37
C PRO A 113 13.74 8.03 -3.71
N LYS A 114 14.25 8.79 -2.73
CA LYS A 114 14.81 10.12 -3.00
C LYS A 114 15.79 9.93 -4.14
N ARG A 115 15.45 10.41 -5.34
CA ARG A 115 16.46 10.63 -6.36
C ARG A 115 17.50 11.50 -5.67
N ASN A 116 18.72 10.99 -5.54
CA ASN A 116 19.82 11.74 -4.95
C ASN A 116 19.86 13.11 -5.64
N GLY A 117 19.59 14.19 -4.90
CA GLY A 117 20.07 15.51 -5.30
C GLY A 117 19.08 16.61 -5.64
N ILE A 118 17.87 16.71 -5.06
CA ILE A 118 17.18 18.01 -5.06
C ILE A 118 16.61 18.29 -3.68
N HIS A 119 17.32 19.10 -2.89
CA HIS A 119 16.67 19.89 -1.86
C HIS A 119 15.89 20.96 -2.62
N ILE A 120 14.57 20.78 -2.72
CA ILE A 120 13.66 21.78 -3.27
C ILE A 120 13.62 22.93 -2.26
N SER A 121 14.06 24.11 -2.67
CA SER A 121 13.88 25.36 -1.93
C SER A 121 12.40 25.76 -1.90
N LYS A 122 12.01 26.63 -0.97
CA LYS A 122 10.61 27.13 -0.91
C LYS A 122 10.18 27.79 -2.22
N GLU A 123 11.11 28.41 -2.93
CA GLU A 123 10.88 29.01 -4.24
C GLU A 123 10.57 27.93 -5.28
N GLU A 124 11.36 26.86 -5.34
CA GLU A 124 11.12 25.74 -6.27
C GLU A 124 9.81 25.01 -5.95
N GLU A 125 9.44 24.88 -4.67
CA GLU A 125 8.15 24.30 -4.26
C GLU A 125 6.96 25.14 -4.76
N PHE A 126 7.08 26.47 -4.65
CA PHE A 126 6.10 27.41 -5.18
C PHE A 126 5.99 27.31 -6.71
N LEU A 127 7.13 27.24 -7.41
CA LEU A 127 7.15 27.05 -8.87
C LEU A 127 6.47 25.75 -9.30
N VAL A 128 6.71 24.65 -8.59
CA VAL A 128 6.05 23.37 -8.86
C VAL A 128 4.53 23.46 -8.66
N THR A 129 4.09 24.19 -7.63
CA THR A 129 2.66 24.39 -7.35
C THR A 129 2.00 25.17 -8.49
N CYS A 130 2.56 26.33 -8.84
CA CYS A 130 2.08 27.13 -9.97
C CYS A 130 2.08 26.34 -11.28
N TYR A 131 3.14 25.58 -11.56
CA TYR A 131 3.22 24.76 -12.76
C TYR A 131 2.14 23.66 -12.80
N ARG A 132 1.76 23.05 -11.67
CA ARG A 132 0.71 22.02 -11.65
C ARG A 132 -0.66 22.59 -12.00
N GLU A 133 -0.95 23.79 -11.50
CA GLU A 133 -2.22 24.51 -11.68
C GLU A 133 -2.34 25.20 -13.05
N ALA A 134 -1.22 25.48 -13.71
CA ALA A 134 -1.17 26.15 -15.00
C ALA A 134 -1.85 25.35 -16.14
N ASP A 135 -2.29 26.07 -17.16
CA ASP A 135 -2.86 25.48 -18.37
C ASP A 135 -1.78 24.88 -19.30
N SER A 136 -2.19 24.31 -20.44
CA SER A 136 -1.26 23.68 -21.37
C SER A 136 -0.28 24.67 -22.01
N LEU A 137 -0.69 25.91 -22.25
CA LEU A 137 0.12 26.93 -22.91
C LEU A 137 1.19 27.45 -21.94
N ASP A 138 0.80 27.77 -20.72
CA ASP A 138 1.71 28.27 -19.69
C ASP A 138 2.76 27.22 -19.30
N LYS A 139 2.36 25.94 -19.25
CA LYS A 139 3.29 24.82 -19.09
C LYS A 139 4.31 24.77 -20.22
N GLU A 140 3.87 24.90 -21.47
CA GLU A 140 4.76 24.92 -22.63
C GLU A 140 5.74 26.09 -22.59
N LEU A 141 5.26 27.30 -22.25
CA LEU A 141 6.10 28.48 -22.11
C LEU A 141 7.16 28.29 -21.01
N ALA A 142 6.77 27.75 -19.86
CA ALA A 142 7.70 27.44 -18.79
C ALA A 142 8.77 26.43 -19.24
N LEU A 143 8.38 25.37 -19.95
CA LEU A 143 9.32 24.38 -20.48
C LEU A 143 10.30 24.99 -21.50
N ARG A 144 9.80 25.88 -22.38
CA ARG A 144 10.64 26.61 -23.34
C ARG A 144 11.63 27.55 -22.63
N ALA A 145 11.18 28.30 -21.64
CA ALA A 145 12.01 29.21 -20.86
C ALA A 145 13.10 28.46 -20.08
N LEU A 146 12.81 27.24 -19.63
CA LEU A 146 13.77 26.37 -18.95
C LEU A 146 14.66 25.55 -19.90
N HIS A 147 14.49 25.71 -21.22
CA HIS A 147 15.25 24.97 -22.24
C HIS A 147 15.23 23.44 -22.04
N VAL A 148 14.09 22.90 -21.60
CA VAL A 148 13.94 21.45 -21.40
C VAL A 148 14.07 20.75 -22.74
N ARG A 149 15.14 19.98 -22.96
CA ARG A 149 15.28 19.14 -24.15
C ARG A 149 14.32 17.97 -24.00
N GLU A 150 13.38 17.83 -24.93
CA GLU A 150 12.58 16.62 -25.03
C GLU A 150 13.54 15.43 -25.20
N LYS A 151 13.42 14.44 -24.31
CA LYS A 151 14.28 13.26 -24.26
C LYS A 151 13.88 12.26 -25.37
N GLY A 152 13.77 12.73 -26.61
CA GLY A 152 13.19 12.02 -27.75
C GLY A 152 14.12 11.73 -28.93
N ASP A 153 15.26 12.40 -29.09
CA ASP A 153 16.04 12.33 -30.35
C ASP A 153 17.55 12.04 -30.18
N THR A 154 17.96 11.17 -29.23
CA THR A 154 19.36 10.70 -29.15
C THR A 154 19.54 9.19 -29.34
N GLU A 155 18.64 8.53 -30.06
CA GLU A 155 18.82 7.13 -30.52
C GLU A 155 18.49 6.96 -32.01
N LYS A 156 18.97 7.87 -32.87
CA LYS A 156 19.22 7.55 -34.28
C LYS A 156 20.45 8.31 -34.74
N MET A 157 21.56 7.58 -34.93
CA MET A 157 22.79 7.90 -35.66
C MET A 157 24.06 7.69 -34.83
N ALA A 158 24.55 6.45 -34.80
CA ALA A 158 25.90 6.05 -35.22
C ALA A 158 26.10 4.56 -34.92
#